data_AF-A0A3P9L8K3-F1
#
_entry.id   AF-A0A3P9L8K3-F1
#
_cell.length_a   1.000
_cell.length_b   1.000
_cell.length_c   1.000
_cell.angle_alpha   90.00
_cell.angle_beta   90.00
_cell.angle_gamma   90.00
#
_symmetry.space_group_name_H-M   'P 1'
#
loop_
_entity.id
_entity.type
_entity.pdbx_description
1 polymer ?
#
loop_
_entity_poly.entity_id
_entity_poly.type
_entity_poly.pdbx_seq_one_letter_code
_entity_poly.pdbx_strand_id
1 'polypeptide(L)'
;IVEFFEKPIVCVKCRAALCSLSSVQRSVWLCEFCGCENTVDDSVVNVWDGQRTGARSDNLYLPNRSEDDYQNLEDTLVVFCVDISGSMSVTTEVCRGHFQIFSLYVDEIKDKIVSLSRFKDAVPYQVVIYGDGTRPPLTFRDWALVDYDHVWQQAVDYSVPHCIAETYHHLIRTIKEEHGATALGPAVLASVAIASKYPGSKVILCTDGKANIGLGEMEPTSSQSSSPLSSYFYKHLALESVKKGVIISVMTFKDTNCRLVDIGSLADVTGGRVHIVSIETVATSIQSVSEDNVLATGVMTTLLAPDGVYFPYEDENNHKLVREIGNVTRGMEITFQFAVKPESKEGKNTIPFQIQLSFKTRDQQKVTRIVTEQRPVTIRSRILLGDLNVAVLGVHCAQLCASLTMEGRVKEAKKHLKTQQDLLKQKEESFYGNWMETMTTVWHDITVESQVIKGVGIQNIVKTSSTSREDYAEFAKTGRRKKATMEAV
;
A
#
# COMPACT_ATOMS: atom_id res chain seq x y z
N ILE A 1 -14.66 20.59 -10.48
CA ILE A 1 -13.72 20.02 -11.45
C ILE A 1 -14.17 20.51 -12.83
N VAL A 2 -13.26 20.95 -13.69
CA VAL A 2 -13.56 21.35 -15.08
C VAL A 2 -13.05 20.27 -16.02
N GLU A 3 -13.85 19.83 -16.97
CA GLU A 3 -13.53 18.72 -17.87
C GLU A 3 -13.06 19.22 -19.25
N PHE A 4 -12.05 18.54 -19.81
CA PHE A 4 -11.45 18.82 -21.11
C PHE A 4 -11.30 17.50 -21.88
N PHE A 5 -11.58 17.51 -23.19
CA PHE A 5 -11.44 16.34 -24.08
C PHE A 5 -10.18 16.43 -24.94
N GLU A 6 -9.10 16.91 -24.35
CA GLU A 6 -7.83 17.11 -25.03
C GLU A 6 -6.66 16.78 -24.09
N LYS A 7 -5.44 16.77 -24.62
CA LYS A 7 -4.25 16.58 -23.78
C LYS A 7 -3.91 17.89 -23.06
N PRO A 8 -3.45 17.83 -21.80
CA PRO A 8 -2.98 19.02 -21.11
C PRO A 8 -1.77 19.61 -21.82
N ILE A 9 -1.75 20.94 -21.94
CA ILE A 9 -0.58 21.69 -22.40
C ILE A 9 0.43 21.69 -21.27
N VAL A 10 1.66 21.25 -21.54
CA VAL A 10 2.69 21.06 -20.52
C VAL A 10 4.00 21.75 -20.92
N CYS A 11 4.70 22.24 -19.90
CA CYS A 11 6.00 22.86 -20.02
C CYS A 11 7.02 21.88 -20.62
N VAL A 12 7.81 22.35 -21.58
CA VAL A 12 8.81 21.53 -22.29
C VAL A 12 9.94 21.05 -21.37
N LYS A 13 10.25 21.83 -20.32
CA LYS A 13 11.34 21.52 -19.38
C LYS A 13 10.88 20.66 -18.21
N CYS A 14 9.95 21.15 -17.38
CA CYS A 14 9.56 20.48 -16.14
C CYS A 14 8.28 19.64 -16.22
N ARG A 15 7.56 19.69 -17.35
CA ARG A 15 6.28 18.99 -17.58
C ARG A 15 5.12 19.47 -16.68
N ALA A 16 5.27 20.59 -15.98
CA ALA A 16 4.13 21.26 -15.34
C ALA A 16 3.10 21.67 -16.38
N ALA A 17 1.82 21.51 -16.07
CA ALA A 17 0.73 21.85 -16.95
C ALA A 17 0.34 23.32 -16.81
N LEU A 18 -0.09 23.89 -17.94
CA LEU A 18 -0.72 25.20 -18.00
C LEU A 18 -1.93 25.22 -17.06
N CYS A 19 -2.04 26.25 -16.22
CA CYS A 19 -3.04 26.30 -15.15
C CYS A 19 -3.53 27.72 -14.91
N SER A 20 -4.54 27.91 -14.05
CA SER A 20 -5.15 29.23 -13.79
C SER A 20 -4.19 30.30 -13.25
N LEU A 21 -2.96 29.91 -12.91
CA LEU A 21 -1.89 30.81 -12.47
C LEU A 21 -1.06 31.34 -13.65
N SER A 22 -1.26 30.77 -14.83
CA SER A 22 -0.47 31.03 -16.00
C SER A 22 -0.87 32.29 -16.73
N SER A 23 0.15 33.09 -17.03
CA SER A 23 0.04 34.27 -17.88
C SER A 23 0.58 33.93 -19.25
N VAL A 24 -0.31 33.99 -20.25
CA VAL A 24 0.03 33.78 -21.65
C VAL A 24 0.04 35.13 -22.34
N GLN A 25 1.18 35.51 -22.93
CA GLN A 25 1.32 36.77 -23.65
C GLN A 25 1.96 36.50 -25.01
N ARG A 26 1.32 36.98 -26.09
CA ARG A 26 1.83 36.84 -27.46
C ARG A 26 2.24 35.39 -27.80
N SER A 27 1.39 34.44 -27.43
CA SER A 27 1.60 33.00 -27.71
C SER A 27 2.83 32.41 -27.00
N VAL A 28 3.31 33.08 -25.95
CA VAL A 28 4.37 32.63 -25.05
C VAL A 28 3.82 32.51 -23.63
N TRP A 29 4.13 31.39 -22.99
CA TRP A 29 3.82 31.08 -21.60
C TRP A 29 5.11 30.84 -20.81
N LEU A 30 5.33 31.66 -19.77
CA LEU A 30 6.41 31.46 -18.82
C LEU A 30 5.96 30.52 -17.69
N CYS A 31 6.56 29.33 -17.60
CA CYS A 31 6.18 28.34 -16.60
C CYS A 31 6.48 28.82 -15.17
N GLU A 32 5.48 28.76 -14.29
CA GLU A 32 5.54 29.28 -12.91
C GLU A 32 6.41 28.42 -12.00
N PHE A 33 6.67 27.18 -12.41
CA PHE A 33 7.43 26.20 -11.63
C PHE A 33 8.93 26.28 -11.92
N CYS A 34 9.33 26.38 -13.18
CA CYS A 34 10.74 26.33 -13.59
C CYS A 34 11.24 27.56 -14.36
N GLY A 35 10.38 28.52 -14.67
CA GLY A 35 10.73 29.74 -15.42
C GLY A 35 11.05 29.50 -16.90
N CYS A 36 10.79 28.32 -17.45
CA CYS A 36 10.99 28.06 -18.88
C CYS A 36 9.92 28.74 -19.71
N GLU A 37 10.32 29.40 -20.80
CA GLU A 37 9.40 29.90 -21.82
C GLU A 37 8.88 28.72 -22.66
N ASN A 38 7.59 28.75 -22.98
CA ASN A 38 6.89 27.75 -23.78
C ASN A 38 6.09 28.48 -24.86
N THR A 39 6.15 27.99 -26.09
CA THR A 39 5.28 28.48 -27.17
C THR A 39 3.95 27.75 -27.11
N VAL A 40 2.84 28.48 -27.16
CA VAL A 40 1.48 27.95 -27.20
C VAL A 40 0.77 28.40 -28.48
N ASP A 41 -0.19 27.60 -28.96
CA ASP A 41 -0.95 27.91 -30.17
C ASP A 41 -1.92 29.09 -29.92
N ASP A 42 -2.16 29.91 -30.93
CA ASP A 42 -3.07 31.08 -30.87
C ASP A 42 -4.51 30.69 -30.51
N SER A 43 -4.91 29.46 -30.83
CA SER A 43 -6.20 28.88 -30.43
C SER A 43 -6.35 28.76 -28.91
N VAL A 44 -5.26 28.50 -28.18
CA VAL A 44 -5.22 28.39 -26.71
C VAL A 44 -5.33 29.76 -26.06
N VAL A 45 -4.72 30.78 -26.68
CA VAL A 45 -4.73 32.17 -26.20
C VAL A 45 -6.16 32.68 -26.05
N ASN A 46 -7.02 32.41 -27.04
CA ASN A 46 -8.42 32.86 -27.03
C ASN A 46 -9.31 32.14 -25.98
N VAL A 47 -8.96 30.90 -25.62
CA VAL A 47 -9.68 30.12 -24.60
C VAL A 47 -9.22 30.49 -23.19
N TRP A 48 -7.94 30.87 -23.04
CA TRP A 48 -7.34 31.19 -21.74
C TRP A 48 -7.65 32.60 -21.26
N ASP A 49 -7.88 33.55 -22.18
CA ASP A 49 -8.19 34.96 -21.89
C ASP A 49 -9.53 35.15 -21.13
N GLY A 50 -10.33 34.09 -20.99
CA GLY A 50 -11.63 34.09 -20.31
C GLY A 50 -11.73 33.31 -18.98
N GLN A 51 -10.70 32.58 -18.53
CA GLN A 51 -10.87 31.56 -17.48
C GLN A 51 -10.09 31.87 -16.17
N ARG A 52 -10.83 32.43 -15.20
CA ARG A 52 -10.72 32.31 -13.73
C ARG A 52 -9.36 32.62 -13.06
N THR A 53 -9.21 33.86 -12.61
CA THR A 53 -8.34 34.22 -11.48
C THR A 53 -8.81 33.49 -10.21
N GLY A 54 -8.03 32.53 -9.71
CA GLY A 54 -8.36 31.80 -8.48
C GLY A 54 -7.13 31.10 -7.90
N ALA A 55 -7.07 31.01 -6.57
CA ALA A 55 -5.95 30.39 -5.85
C ALA A 55 -5.83 28.87 -6.07
N ARG A 56 -6.86 28.23 -6.64
CA ARG A 56 -6.92 26.79 -6.91
C ARG A 56 -7.64 26.50 -8.23
N SER A 57 -7.10 25.57 -9.01
CA SER A 57 -7.75 24.94 -10.17
C SER A 57 -7.76 23.41 -10.03
N ASP A 58 -8.77 22.77 -10.63
CA ASP A 58 -8.98 21.33 -10.60
C ASP A 58 -9.60 20.91 -11.94
N ASN A 59 -8.74 20.42 -12.82
CA ASN A 59 -9.04 20.11 -14.22
C ASN A 59 -8.94 18.61 -14.46
N LEU A 60 -9.85 18.05 -15.24
CA LEU A 60 -9.90 16.65 -15.64
C LEU A 60 -9.79 16.56 -17.16
N TYR A 61 -8.77 15.87 -17.63
CA TYR A 61 -8.50 15.64 -19.05
C TYR A 61 -8.88 14.20 -19.39
N LEU A 62 -9.90 14.08 -20.25
CA LEU A 62 -10.48 12.83 -20.71
C LEU A 62 -9.96 12.53 -22.13
N PRO A 63 -9.87 11.24 -22.50
CA PRO A 63 -9.55 10.89 -23.87
C PRO A 63 -10.69 11.33 -24.81
N ASN A 64 -10.37 11.60 -26.07
CA ASN A 64 -11.38 11.76 -27.10
C ASN A 64 -12.16 10.44 -27.20
N ARG A 65 -13.47 10.49 -26.94
CA ARG A 65 -14.33 9.31 -26.97
C ARG A 65 -14.22 8.63 -28.34
N SER A 66 -13.75 7.39 -28.36
CA SER A 66 -13.95 6.51 -29.51
C SER A 66 -15.20 5.68 -29.24
N GLU A 67 -16.04 5.43 -30.26
CA GLU A 67 -17.28 4.66 -30.09
C GLU A 67 -17.03 3.17 -29.83
N ASP A 68 -15.78 2.70 -29.92
CA ASP A 68 -15.36 1.29 -29.76
C ASP A 68 -14.96 0.90 -28.32
N ASP A 69 -15.03 1.82 -27.34
CA ASP A 69 -14.53 1.60 -25.97
C ASP A 69 -15.57 1.00 -24.99
N TYR A 70 -16.72 0.52 -25.47
CA TYR A 70 -17.75 -0.12 -24.61
C TYR A 70 -17.33 -1.54 -24.23
N GLN A 71 -16.53 -1.66 -23.17
CA GLN A 71 -16.34 -2.94 -22.47
C GLN A 71 -17.38 -3.04 -21.36
N ASN A 72 -18.16 -4.14 -21.33
CA ASN A 72 -19.05 -4.46 -20.22
C ASN A 72 -18.19 -4.74 -18.97
N LEU A 73 -17.91 -3.70 -18.19
CA LEU A 73 -17.08 -3.71 -16.98
C LEU A 73 -17.92 -3.65 -15.70
N GLU A 74 -19.23 -3.93 -15.79
CA GLU A 74 -20.12 -4.07 -14.62
C GLU A 74 -19.78 -5.32 -13.79
N ASP A 75 -19.10 -6.29 -14.38
CA ASP A 75 -18.70 -7.52 -13.69
C ASP A 75 -17.44 -7.26 -12.87
N THR A 76 -17.58 -6.98 -11.58
CA THR A 76 -16.46 -7.09 -10.62
C THR A 76 -16.65 -8.32 -9.74
N LEU A 77 -15.56 -9.03 -9.46
CA LEU A 77 -15.59 -10.18 -8.56
C LEU A 77 -15.21 -9.79 -7.14
N VAL A 78 -15.88 -10.44 -6.19
CA VAL A 78 -15.47 -10.48 -4.78
C VAL A 78 -15.09 -11.92 -4.47
N VAL A 79 -13.81 -12.16 -4.23
CA VAL A 79 -13.27 -13.51 -3.95
C VAL A 79 -12.90 -13.59 -2.48
N PHE A 80 -13.53 -14.52 -1.75
CA PHE A 80 -13.18 -14.81 -0.36
C PHE A 80 -12.17 -15.95 -0.32
N CYS A 81 -10.98 -15.67 0.21
CA CYS A 81 -9.94 -16.65 0.49
C CYS A 81 -9.96 -16.91 1.99
N VAL A 82 -10.61 -17.99 2.41
CA VAL A 82 -10.87 -18.28 3.83
C VAL A 82 -9.99 -19.43 4.28
N ASP A 83 -9.17 -19.19 5.31
CA ASP A 83 -8.52 -20.26 6.06
C ASP A 83 -9.58 -20.99 6.89
N ILE A 84 -9.54 -22.30 6.80
CA ILE A 84 -10.46 -23.26 7.43
C ILE A 84 -9.67 -24.34 8.19
N SER A 85 -8.37 -24.10 8.41
CA SER A 85 -7.50 -24.90 9.24
C SER A 85 -8.05 -25.08 10.66
N GLY A 86 -7.55 -26.10 11.36
CA GLY A 86 -8.08 -26.48 12.68
C GLY A 86 -8.03 -25.37 13.76
N SER A 87 -7.25 -24.31 13.57
CA SER A 87 -7.25 -23.14 14.48
C SER A 87 -8.51 -22.27 14.35
N MET A 88 -9.15 -22.29 13.17
CA MET A 88 -10.36 -21.52 12.84
C MET A 88 -11.66 -22.18 13.33
N SER A 89 -11.59 -23.25 14.13
CA SER A 89 -12.74 -24.09 14.49
C SER A 89 -13.70 -23.48 15.53
N VAL A 90 -13.81 -22.16 15.61
CA VAL A 90 -14.73 -21.45 16.52
C VAL A 90 -15.84 -20.79 15.73
N THR A 91 -17.05 -21.34 15.85
CA THR A 91 -18.25 -20.89 15.12
C THR A 91 -19.01 -19.83 15.90
N THR A 92 -19.38 -18.72 15.28
CA THR A 92 -20.37 -17.78 15.84
C THR A 92 -21.21 -17.24 14.70
N GLU A 93 -22.53 -17.33 14.79
CA GLU A 93 -23.44 -16.86 13.73
C GLU A 93 -23.34 -15.33 13.56
N VAL A 94 -23.38 -14.84 12.32
CA VAL A 94 -23.46 -13.40 11.99
C VAL A 94 -24.90 -13.02 11.63
N CYS A 95 -25.49 -12.08 12.37
CA CYS A 95 -26.86 -11.60 12.14
C CYS A 95 -27.06 -10.94 10.77
N ARG A 96 -28.18 -11.30 10.13
CA ARG A 96 -28.58 -10.91 8.76
C ARG A 96 -28.88 -9.42 8.60
N GLY A 97 -28.16 -8.77 7.70
CA GLY A 97 -28.52 -7.50 7.06
C GLY A 97 -28.60 -7.67 5.54
N HIS A 98 -29.52 -6.97 4.89
CA HIS A 98 -29.83 -7.06 3.45
C HIS A 98 -28.66 -6.61 2.54
N PHE A 99 -27.64 -7.45 2.32
CA PHE A 99 -26.63 -7.22 1.28
C PHE A 99 -26.08 -8.53 0.68
N GLN A 100 -25.61 -8.45 -0.56
CA GLN A 100 -25.02 -9.54 -1.35
C GLN A 100 -23.68 -9.97 -0.74
N ILE A 101 -23.69 -11.09 -0.02
CA ILE A 101 -22.51 -11.67 0.63
C ILE A 101 -22.10 -12.91 -0.16
N PHE A 102 -20.95 -12.86 -0.82
CA PHE A 102 -20.18 -14.07 -1.04
C PHE A 102 -19.42 -14.32 0.25
N SER A 103 -19.47 -15.49 0.85
CA SER A 103 -18.62 -15.85 1.98
C SER A 103 -18.69 -17.36 2.13
N LEU A 104 -17.53 -17.97 2.40
CA LEU A 104 -17.54 -19.24 3.13
C LEU A 104 -17.96 -18.90 4.56
N TYR A 105 -19.16 -19.30 4.95
CA TYR A 105 -19.63 -19.24 6.33
C TYR A 105 -20.11 -20.61 6.79
N VAL A 106 -19.87 -20.88 8.07
CA VAL A 106 -20.29 -22.06 8.85
C VAL A 106 -21.53 -21.68 9.62
N ASP A 107 -22.57 -22.54 9.64
CA ASP A 107 -23.49 -22.55 10.79
C ASP A 107 -24.21 -23.88 11.08
N GLU A 108 -24.60 -23.98 12.36
CA GLU A 108 -25.12 -25.08 13.17
C GLU A 108 -26.19 -25.99 12.53
N ILE A 109 -26.07 -27.31 12.77
CA ILE A 109 -27.21 -28.14 13.17
C ILE A 109 -26.80 -29.07 14.33
N LYS A 110 -27.51 -28.93 15.47
CA LYS A 110 -27.55 -29.92 16.56
C LYS A 110 -28.36 -31.16 16.17
N ASP A 111 -27.86 -32.31 16.59
CA ASP A 111 -28.47 -33.63 16.74
C ASP A 111 -29.00 -34.37 15.49
N LYS A 112 -28.26 -35.42 15.07
CA LYS A 112 -28.72 -36.84 15.06
C LYS A 112 -27.67 -37.82 14.51
N ILE A 113 -27.12 -38.63 15.42
CA ILE A 113 -26.82 -40.08 15.37
C ILE A 113 -26.32 -40.75 14.06
N VAL A 114 -25.22 -41.53 14.21
CA VAL A 114 -24.95 -42.91 13.70
C VAL A 114 -23.63 -43.06 12.90
N SER A 115 -22.60 -43.53 13.62
CA SER A 115 -21.73 -44.70 13.32
C SER A 115 -20.56 -44.67 12.33
N LEU A 116 -19.45 -45.27 12.81
CA LEU A 116 -18.34 -45.95 12.10
C LEU A 116 -17.50 -45.07 11.14
N SER A 117 -16.20 -44.86 11.34
CA SER A 117 -15.17 -45.87 11.57
C SER A 117 -13.82 -45.17 11.79
N ARG A 118 -12.93 -45.81 12.55
CA ARG A 118 -11.52 -45.43 12.70
C ARG A 118 -10.79 -45.61 11.36
N PHE A 119 -10.20 -44.54 10.82
CA PHE A 119 -8.99 -44.63 10.00
C PHE A 119 -8.08 -43.43 10.34
N LYS A 120 -6.89 -43.75 10.84
CA LYS A 120 -5.76 -42.81 10.92
C LYS A 120 -5.16 -42.75 9.53
N ASP A 121 -5.66 -41.87 8.68
CA ASP A 121 -4.96 -41.47 7.46
C ASP A 121 -4.80 -39.94 7.52
N ALA A 122 -3.56 -39.48 7.38
CA ALA A 122 -3.23 -38.06 7.35
C ALA A 122 -4.03 -37.40 6.22
N VAL A 123 -4.91 -36.46 6.56
CA VAL A 123 -5.72 -35.73 5.57
C VAL A 123 -4.75 -34.95 4.67
N PRO A 124 -4.76 -35.17 3.33
CA PRO A 124 -3.84 -34.48 2.43
C PRO A 124 -4.17 -33.00 2.37
N TYR A 125 -3.13 -32.17 2.45
CA TYR A 125 -3.22 -30.72 2.38
C TYR A 125 -3.77 -30.28 1.03
N GLN A 126 -4.76 -29.39 1.01
CA GLN A 126 -5.44 -28.99 -0.22
C GLN A 126 -5.92 -27.54 -0.21
N VAL A 127 -6.03 -26.96 -1.40
CA VAL A 127 -6.73 -25.68 -1.65
C VAL A 127 -7.90 -25.95 -2.57
N VAL A 128 -9.10 -25.50 -2.20
CA VAL A 128 -10.34 -25.77 -2.93
C VAL A 128 -11.00 -24.47 -3.39
N ILE A 129 -11.30 -24.36 -4.68
CA ILE A 129 -12.11 -23.30 -5.27
C ILE A 129 -13.53 -23.83 -5.47
N TYR A 130 -14.48 -23.26 -4.74
CA TYR A 130 -15.90 -23.66 -4.79
C TYR A 130 -16.70 -22.96 -5.90
N GLY A 131 -16.25 -21.81 -6.40
CA GLY A 131 -17.00 -21.01 -7.37
C GLY A 131 -18.36 -20.58 -6.82
N ASP A 132 -19.42 -20.81 -7.59
CA ASP A 132 -20.81 -20.56 -7.22
C ASP A 132 -21.56 -21.82 -6.72
N GLY A 133 -20.87 -22.95 -6.57
CA GLY A 133 -21.48 -24.23 -6.17
C GLY A 133 -22.34 -24.90 -7.24
N THR A 134 -22.45 -24.35 -8.45
CA THR A 134 -23.17 -24.99 -9.57
C THR A 134 -22.32 -26.06 -10.28
N ARG A 135 -21.00 -26.02 -10.08
CA ARG A 135 -20.03 -26.93 -10.66
C ARG A 135 -19.19 -27.61 -9.57
N PRO A 136 -18.57 -28.78 -9.88
CA PRO A 136 -17.65 -29.43 -8.96
C PRO A 136 -16.49 -28.49 -8.58
N PRO A 137 -16.10 -28.44 -7.29
CA PRO A 137 -14.97 -27.63 -6.84
C PRO A 137 -13.65 -28.03 -7.51
N LEU A 138 -12.81 -27.04 -7.84
CA LEU A 138 -11.44 -27.27 -8.30
C LEU A 138 -10.52 -27.42 -7.08
N THR A 139 -9.71 -28.47 -7.03
CA THR A 139 -8.85 -28.78 -5.87
C THR A 139 -7.39 -28.90 -6.28
N PHE A 140 -6.51 -28.13 -5.63
CA PHE A 140 -5.05 -28.26 -5.72
C PHE A 140 -4.53 -29.10 -4.55
N ARG A 141 -3.61 -30.03 -4.84
CA ARG A 141 -2.96 -30.92 -3.83
C ARG A 141 -1.50 -31.13 -4.15
N ASP A 142 -0.75 -31.54 -3.14
CA ASP A 142 0.63 -32.02 -3.26
C ASP A 142 1.53 -31.04 -4.04
N TRP A 143 2.13 -31.48 -5.15
CA TRP A 143 3.03 -30.69 -5.99
C TRP A 143 2.36 -29.44 -6.58
N ALA A 144 1.05 -29.44 -6.78
CA ALA A 144 0.35 -28.27 -7.31
C ALA A 144 0.42 -27.08 -6.35
N LEU A 145 0.60 -27.31 -5.05
CA LEU A 145 0.71 -26.25 -4.04
C LEU A 145 2.06 -25.50 -4.09
N VAL A 146 3.04 -25.97 -4.87
CA VAL A 146 4.36 -25.33 -5.01
C VAL A 146 4.63 -24.81 -6.41
N ASP A 147 3.67 -24.93 -7.34
CA ASP A 147 3.81 -24.52 -8.74
C ASP A 147 2.95 -23.28 -9.02
N TYR A 148 3.61 -22.12 -9.16
CA TYR A 148 2.96 -20.84 -9.38
C TYR A 148 2.15 -20.81 -10.68
N ASP A 149 2.77 -21.25 -11.77
CA ASP A 149 2.19 -21.16 -13.11
C ASP A 149 1.01 -22.12 -13.24
N HIS A 150 1.12 -23.31 -12.66
CA HIS A 150 0.03 -24.29 -12.65
C HIS A 150 -1.21 -23.77 -11.90
N VAL A 151 -1.02 -23.24 -10.68
CA VAL A 151 -2.12 -22.69 -9.88
C VAL A 151 -2.76 -21.51 -10.62
N TRP A 152 -1.94 -20.61 -11.17
CA TRP A 152 -2.44 -19.45 -11.91
C TRP A 152 -3.27 -19.84 -13.12
N GLN A 153 -2.74 -20.71 -13.99
CA GLN A 153 -3.42 -21.13 -15.22
C GLN A 153 -4.76 -21.81 -14.93
N GLN A 154 -4.80 -22.78 -14.02
CA GLN A 154 -6.06 -23.47 -13.72
C GLN A 154 -7.09 -22.55 -13.05
N ALA A 155 -6.66 -21.62 -12.20
CA ALA A 155 -7.55 -20.67 -11.56
C ALA A 155 -8.11 -19.62 -12.54
N VAL A 156 -7.31 -19.16 -13.51
CA VAL A 156 -7.78 -18.29 -14.61
C VAL A 156 -8.74 -19.05 -15.54
N ASP A 157 -8.53 -20.34 -15.78
CA ASP A 157 -9.43 -21.11 -16.66
C ASP A 157 -10.72 -21.54 -15.96
N TYR A 158 -10.78 -21.47 -14.63
CA TYR A 158 -11.98 -21.81 -13.87
C TYR A 158 -13.15 -20.88 -14.21
N SER A 159 -14.36 -21.42 -14.40
CA SER A 159 -15.49 -20.63 -14.90
C SER A 159 -15.85 -19.44 -14.01
N VAL A 160 -16.24 -18.34 -14.66
CA VAL A 160 -16.80 -17.17 -13.97
C VAL A 160 -18.11 -17.57 -13.27
N PRO A 161 -18.25 -17.31 -11.97
CA PRO A 161 -19.46 -17.65 -11.22
C PRO A 161 -20.65 -16.78 -11.62
N HIS A 162 -21.86 -17.31 -11.48
CA HIS A 162 -23.10 -16.51 -11.59
C HIS A 162 -23.30 -15.64 -10.34
N CYS A 163 -24.25 -14.70 -10.41
CA CYS A 163 -24.57 -13.83 -9.28
C CYS A 163 -25.01 -14.64 -8.05
N ILE A 164 -24.55 -14.24 -6.85
CA ILE A 164 -24.88 -14.95 -5.60
C ILE A 164 -26.38 -15.04 -5.35
N ALA A 165 -27.15 -14.05 -5.81
CA ALA A 165 -28.61 -14.05 -5.69
C ALA A 165 -29.24 -15.31 -6.31
N GLU A 166 -28.59 -15.88 -7.33
CA GLU A 166 -29.05 -17.08 -8.04
C GLU A 166 -28.46 -18.37 -7.45
N THR A 167 -27.27 -18.28 -6.85
CA THR A 167 -26.45 -19.46 -6.50
C THR A 167 -26.21 -19.67 -5.00
N TYR A 168 -26.71 -18.78 -4.14
CA TYR A 168 -26.55 -18.82 -2.69
C TYR A 168 -26.80 -20.20 -2.06
N HIS A 169 -27.94 -20.82 -2.42
CA HIS A 169 -28.31 -22.13 -1.88
C HIS A 169 -27.40 -23.27 -2.38
N HIS A 170 -26.90 -23.17 -3.61
CA HIS A 170 -25.97 -24.14 -4.18
C HIS A 170 -24.60 -24.05 -3.51
N LEU A 171 -24.13 -22.82 -3.28
CA LEU A 171 -22.84 -22.56 -2.63
C LEU A 171 -22.82 -23.10 -1.20
N ILE A 172 -23.81 -22.75 -0.36
CA ILE A 172 -23.87 -23.20 1.04
C ILE A 172 -23.88 -24.72 1.16
N ARG A 173 -24.61 -25.41 0.26
CA ARG A 173 -24.69 -26.87 0.29
C ARG A 173 -23.39 -27.56 -0.10
N THR A 174 -22.56 -26.89 -0.90
CA THR A 174 -21.34 -27.48 -1.47
C THR A 174 -20.16 -27.36 -0.51
N ILE A 175 -20.15 -26.33 0.33
CA ILE A 175 -19.15 -26.13 1.38
C ILE A 175 -19.30 -27.25 2.42
N LYS A 176 -18.19 -27.92 2.74
CA LYS A 176 -18.12 -29.01 3.73
C LYS A 176 -17.21 -28.61 4.90
N GLU A 177 -17.42 -29.26 6.06
CA GLU A 177 -16.57 -29.12 7.25
C GLU A 177 -15.16 -29.70 7.07
N GLU A 178 -14.22 -29.19 7.87
CA GLU A 178 -12.77 -29.29 7.64
C GLU A 178 -11.94 -29.94 8.77
N HIS A 179 -10.81 -30.51 8.35
CA HIS A 179 -9.63 -30.88 9.14
C HIS A 179 -8.37 -30.54 8.32
N GLY A 180 -7.39 -29.77 8.84
CA GLY A 180 -6.14 -29.55 8.08
C GLY A 180 -5.22 -28.40 8.49
N ALA A 181 -4.21 -28.16 7.64
CA ALA A 181 -3.16 -27.13 7.74
C ALA A 181 -3.37 -25.97 6.74
N THR A 182 -2.53 -24.93 6.81
CA THR A 182 -2.77 -23.62 6.19
C THR A 182 -1.91 -23.40 4.93
N ALA A 183 -2.43 -23.77 3.76
CA ALA A 183 -1.83 -23.52 2.45
C ALA A 183 -2.18 -22.12 1.90
N LEU A 184 -1.81 -21.07 2.65
CA LEU A 184 -2.26 -19.69 2.40
C LEU A 184 -1.78 -19.12 1.06
N GLY A 185 -0.50 -19.27 0.72
CA GLY A 185 0.06 -18.64 -0.48
C GLY A 185 -0.58 -19.14 -1.79
N PRO A 186 -0.71 -20.46 -2.01
CA PRO A 186 -1.42 -20.99 -3.18
C PRO A 186 -2.90 -20.57 -3.21
N ALA A 187 -3.56 -20.47 -2.05
CA ALA A 187 -4.95 -20.02 -1.95
C ALA A 187 -5.13 -18.56 -2.37
N VAL A 188 -4.25 -17.66 -1.90
CA VAL A 188 -4.27 -16.24 -2.30
C VAL A 188 -3.91 -16.10 -3.78
N LEU A 189 -2.94 -16.86 -4.27
CA LEU A 189 -2.55 -16.87 -5.69
C LEU A 189 -3.74 -17.24 -6.59
N ALA A 190 -4.42 -18.35 -6.28
CA ALA A 190 -5.60 -18.79 -7.00
C ALA A 190 -6.72 -17.73 -6.94
N SER A 191 -6.91 -17.11 -5.78
CA SER A 191 -7.93 -16.07 -5.58
C SER A 191 -7.66 -14.83 -6.43
N VAL A 192 -6.41 -14.36 -6.48
CA VAL A 192 -5.98 -13.26 -7.34
C VAL A 192 -6.13 -13.63 -8.81
N ALA A 193 -5.75 -14.84 -9.21
CA ALA A 193 -5.90 -15.33 -10.58
C ALA A 193 -7.36 -15.27 -11.05
N ILE A 194 -8.31 -15.73 -10.22
CA ILE A 194 -9.75 -15.62 -10.50
C ILE A 194 -10.19 -14.15 -10.59
N ALA A 195 -9.82 -13.34 -9.60
CA ALA A 195 -10.18 -11.91 -9.56
C ALA A 195 -9.59 -11.12 -10.74
N SER A 196 -8.44 -11.53 -11.27
CA SER A 196 -7.72 -10.84 -12.35
C SER A 196 -8.46 -10.81 -13.69
N LYS A 197 -9.51 -11.62 -13.82
CA LYS A 197 -10.40 -11.62 -14.99
C LYS A 197 -11.12 -10.29 -15.19
N TYR A 198 -11.40 -9.61 -14.08
CA TYR A 198 -12.13 -8.35 -14.09
C TYR A 198 -11.39 -7.29 -13.29
N PRO A 199 -10.83 -6.27 -13.96
CA PRO A 199 -10.23 -5.13 -13.27
C PRO A 199 -11.22 -4.45 -12.32
N GLY A 200 -10.76 -4.09 -11.13
CA GLY A 200 -11.59 -3.55 -10.06
C GLY A 200 -12.17 -4.60 -9.12
N SER A 201 -11.88 -5.89 -9.34
CA SER A 201 -12.21 -6.99 -8.42
C SER A 201 -11.43 -6.90 -7.11
N LYS A 202 -11.93 -7.59 -6.10
CA LYS A 202 -11.32 -7.66 -4.77
C LYS A 202 -11.15 -9.10 -4.29
N VAL A 203 -10.09 -9.31 -3.53
CA VAL A 203 -9.83 -10.52 -2.76
C VAL A 203 -9.91 -10.17 -1.28
N ILE A 204 -10.62 -10.96 -0.49
CA ILE A 204 -10.70 -10.82 0.97
C ILE A 204 -10.06 -12.06 1.57
N LEU A 205 -8.86 -11.89 2.11
CA LEU A 205 -8.07 -12.94 2.74
C LEU A 205 -8.41 -13.02 4.22
N CYS A 206 -9.02 -14.11 4.67
CA CYS A 206 -9.32 -14.37 6.07
C CYS A 206 -8.39 -15.47 6.60
N THR A 207 -7.58 -15.17 7.61
CA THR A 207 -6.65 -16.15 8.21
C THR A 207 -6.42 -15.88 9.70
N ASP A 208 -6.27 -16.93 10.50
CA ASP A 208 -5.79 -16.86 11.88
C ASP A 208 -4.40 -17.51 12.06
N GLY A 209 -3.93 -18.20 11.02
CA GLY A 209 -2.68 -18.97 11.04
C GLY A 209 -1.60 -18.41 10.12
N LYS A 210 -0.38 -18.94 10.28
CA LYS A 210 0.72 -18.71 9.33
C LYS A 210 0.62 -19.68 8.17
N ALA A 211 1.06 -19.23 7.00
CA ALA A 211 1.31 -20.13 5.89
C ALA A 211 2.38 -21.15 6.28
N ASN A 212 2.05 -22.44 6.30
CA ASN A 212 2.98 -23.52 6.62
C ASN A 212 3.11 -24.56 5.49
N ILE A 213 2.42 -24.35 4.37
CA ILE A 213 2.45 -25.28 3.22
C ILE A 213 2.46 -24.52 1.90
N GLY A 214 3.32 -24.97 1.00
CA GLY A 214 3.32 -24.56 -0.41
C GLY A 214 4.02 -23.23 -0.66
N LEU A 215 3.63 -22.55 -1.73
CA LEU A 215 4.14 -21.23 -2.06
C LEU A 215 3.94 -20.25 -0.89
N GLY A 216 4.95 -19.43 -0.59
CA GLY A 216 4.85 -18.44 0.48
C GLY A 216 4.90 -19.02 1.90
N GLU A 217 5.33 -20.27 2.08
CA GLU A 217 5.56 -20.88 3.40
C GLU A 217 6.43 -19.98 4.30
N MET A 218 5.96 -19.77 5.53
CA MET A 218 6.54 -18.84 6.50
C MET A 218 7.30 -19.53 7.63
N GLU A 219 7.36 -20.86 7.64
CA GLU A 219 8.13 -21.63 8.62
C GLU A 219 9.61 -21.77 8.20
N PRO A 220 10.54 -21.66 9.16
CA PRO A 220 11.96 -21.82 8.88
C PRO A 220 12.29 -23.31 8.73
N THR A 221 12.56 -23.76 7.50
CA THR A 221 13.36 -24.96 7.30
C THR A 221 14.78 -24.69 7.81
N SER A 222 15.06 -25.07 9.06
CA SER A 222 16.36 -25.04 9.76
C SER A 222 17.02 -23.66 9.99
N SER A 223 16.98 -23.19 11.25
CA SER A 223 17.96 -22.32 11.94
C SER A 223 18.67 -21.18 11.18
N GLN A 224 18.04 -20.57 10.19
CA GLN A 224 18.47 -19.29 9.61
C GLN A 224 17.24 -18.39 9.53
N SER A 225 17.48 -17.10 9.84
CA SER A 225 16.52 -16.00 9.72
C SER A 225 15.55 -16.20 8.57
N SER A 226 14.25 -15.97 8.84
CA SER A 226 13.14 -15.89 7.87
C SER A 226 13.60 -15.85 6.41
N SER A 227 13.30 -16.90 5.64
CA SER A 227 13.72 -16.99 4.24
C SER A 227 13.25 -15.75 3.46
N PRO A 228 14.14 -15.02 2.77
CA PRO A 228 13.77 -13.87 1.92
C PRO A 228 12.82 -14.25 0.77
N LEU A 229 12.64 -15.56 0.52
CA LEU A 229 11.81 -16.09 -0.56
C LEU A 229 10.30 -15.94 -0.30
N SER A 230 9.82 -16.06 0.95
CA SER A 230 8.39 -15.92 1.25
C SER A 230 7.92 -14.46 1.18
N SER A 231 8.75 -13.54 1.67
CA SER A 231 8.53 -12.10 1.50
C SER A 231 8.52 -11.71 0.01
N TYR A 232 9.41 -12.30 -0.79
CA TYR A 232 9.42 -12.08 -2.24
C TYR A 232 8.14 -12.56 -2.92
N PHE A 233 7.60 -13.73 -2.53
CA PHE A 233 6.37 -14.28 -3.09
C PHE A 233 5.18 -13.32 -2.90
N TYR A 234 4.90 -12.87 -1.67
CA TYR A 234 3.77 -11.99 -1.40
C TYR A 234 3.94 -10.61 -2.05
N LYS A 235 5.17 -10.08 -2.07
CA LYS A 235 5.47 -8.83 -2.78
C LYS A 235 5.25 -8.94 -4.28
N HIS A 236 5.70 -10.03 -4.90
CA HIS A 236 5.47 -10.29 -6.32
C HIS A 236 3.97 -10.40 -6.64
N LEU A 237 3.24 -11.15 -5.82
CA LEU A 237 1.79 -11.30 -5.96
C LEU A 237 1.03 -9.98 -5.80
N ALA A 238 1.45 -9.12 -4.87
CA ALA A 238 0.88 -7.78 -4.70
C ALA A 238 1.06 -6.92 -5.96
N LEU A 239 2.28 -6.87 -6.51
CA LEU A 239 2.57 -6.11 -7.73
C LEU A 239 1.78 -6.64 -8.93
N GLU A 240 1.65 -7.96 -9.07
CA GLU A 240 0.85 -8.56 -10.14
C GLU A 240 -0.64 -8.22 -9.98
N SER A 241 -1.15 -8.22 -8.74
CA SER A 241 -2.52 -7.80 -8.43
C SER A 241 -2.79 -6.35 -8.82
N VAL A 242 -1.85 -5.44 -8.54
CA VAL A 242 -1.94 -4.03 -8.97
C VAL A 242 -2.07 -3.92 -10.49
N LYS A 243 -1.21 -4.62 -11.25
CA LYS A 243 -1.26 -4.60 -12.73
C LYS A 243 -2.60 -5.09 -13.29
N LYS A 244 -3.22 -6.06 -12.62
CA LYS A 244 -4.53 -6.62 -12.98
C LYS A 244 -5.72 -5.81 -12.46
N GLY A 245 -5.47 -4.72 -11.73
CA GLY A 245 -6.52 -3.88 -11.15
C GLY A 245 -7.24 -4.54 -9.97
N VAL A 246 -6.63 -5.52 -9.31
CA VAL A 246 -7.20 -6.26 -8.17
C VAL A 246 -6.70 -5.66 -6.86
N ILE A 247 -7.59 -5.55 -5.87
CA ILE A 247 -7.22 -5.19 -4.49
C ILE A 247 -7.31 -6.42 -3.59
N ILE A 248 -6.44 -6.50 -2.58
CA ILE A 248 -6.43 -7.58 -1.60
C ILE A 248 -6.64 -6.95 -0.23
N SER A 249 -7.73 -7.26 0.46
CA SER A 249 -7.92 -6.90 1.87
C SER A 249 -7.63 -8.11 2.74
N VAL A 250 -6.97 -7.89 3.88
CA VAL A 250 -6.56 -8.95 4.81
C VAL A 250 -7.36 -8.80 6.10
N MET A 251 -7.97 -9.89 6.54
CA MET A 251 -8.72 -10.00 7.78
C MET A 251 -8.08 -11.07 8.65
N THR A 252 -7.65 -10.68 9.86
CA THR A 252 -7.02 -11.59 10.82
C THR A 252 -7.67 -11.46 12.18
N PHE A 253 -7.61 -12.51 12.99
CA PHE A 253 -8.19 -12.47 14.34
C PHE A 253 -7.22 -11.84 15.35
N LYS A 254 -7.77 -11.17 16.37
CA LYS A 254 -7.00 -10.66 17.51
C LYS A 254 -6.21 -11.80 18.17
N ASP A 255 -5.03 -11.46 18.68
CA ASP A 255 -4.12 -12.37 19.39
C ASP A 255 -3.59 -13.55 18.55
N THR A 256 -3.71 -13.47 17.22
CA THR A 256 -3.17 -14.47 16.30
C THR A 256 -1.85 -14.02 15.68
N ASN A 257 -0.98 -14.97 15.39
CA ASN A 257 0.31 -14.69 14.78
C ASN A 257 0.30 -15.07 13.30
N CYS A 258 -0.33 -14.24 12.46
CA CYS A 258 -0.41 -14.47 11.01
C CYS A 258 0.79 -13.93 10.22
N ARG A 259 1.84 -13.44 10.89
CA ARG A 259 2.93 -12.62 10.30
C ARG A 259 2.39 -11.51 9.39
N LEU A 260 1.63 -10.58 9.99
CA LEU A 260 1.07 -9.41 9.30
C LEU A 260 2.09 -8.58 8.52
N VAL A 261 3.38 -8.65 8.85
CA VAL A 261 4.44 -8.00 8.07
C VAL A 261 4.47 -8.48 6.62
N ASP A 262 4.28 -9.78 6.38
CA ASP A 262 4.34 -10.36 5.04
C ASP A 262 3.01 -10.21 4.30
N ILE A 263 1.90 -10.63 4.91
CA ILE A 263 0.58 -10.61 4.26
C ILE A 263 -0.06 -9.22 4.27
N GLY A 264 0.26 -8.37 5.25
CA GLY A 264 -0.22 -6.99 5.28
C GLY A 264 0.32 -6.15 4.13
N SER A 265 1.49 -6.52 3.58
CA SER A 265 2.03 -5.89 2.37
C SER A 265 1.14 -6.11 1.15
N LEU A 266 0.37 -7.21 1.08
CA LEU A 266 -0.62 -7.43 0.02
C LEU A 266 -1.69 -6.33 0.06
N ALA A 267 -2.18 -5.99 1.25
CA ALA A 267 -3.19 -4.95 1.42
C ALA A 267 -2.63 -3.57 1.14
N ASP A 268 -1.47 -3.24 1.73
CA ASP A 268 -0.84 -1.94 1.57
C ASP A 268 -0.51 -1.62 0.10
N VAL A 269 0.17 -2.54 -0.60
CA VAL A 269 0.59 -2.33 -1.99
C VAL A 269 -0.59 -2.30 -2.97
N THR A 270 -1.63 -3.10 -2.71
CA THR A 270 -2.79 -3.17 -3.62
C THR A 270 -3.86 -2.12 -3.33
N GLY A 271 -3.75 -1.35 -2.25
CA GLY A 271 -4.78 -0.37 -1.85
C GLY A 271 -5.98 -0.99 -1.13
N GLY A 272 -5.82 -2.21 -0.62
CA GLY A 272 -6.76 -2.87 0.30
C GLY A 272 -6.55 -2.43 1.75
N ARG A 273 -7.23 -3.10 2.69
CA ARG A 273 -7.15 -2.79 4.13
C ARG A 273 -6.81 -4.03 4.96
N VAL A 274 -6.14 -3.81 6.09
CA VAL A 274 -5.90 -4.83 7.10
C VAL A 274 -6.91 -4.64 8.25
N HIS A 275 -7.71 -5.66 8.51
CA HIS A 275 -8.71 -5.68 9.58
C HIS A 275 -8.33 -6.73 10.63
N ILE A 276 -8.00 -6.26 11.83
CA ILE A 276 -7.81 -7.14 12.99
C ILE A 276 -9.14 -7.24 13.74
N VAL A 277 -9.77 -8.42 13.66
CA VAL A 277 -11.16 -8.63 14.10
C VAL A 277 -11.24 -9.52 15.33
N SER A 278 -12.25 -9.28 16.15
CA SER A 278 -12.76 -10.25 17.12
C SER A 278 -14.01 -10.89 16.54
N ILE A 279 -14.40 -12.06 17.04
CA ILE A 279 -15.61 -12.78 16.62
C ILE A 279 -16.84 -11.85 16.52
N GLU A 280 -17.05 -10.98 17.52
CA GLU A 280 -18.18 -10.03 17.56
C GLU A 280 -18.14 -8.96 16.46
N THR A 281 -16.96 -8.65 15.93
CA THR A 281 -16.73 -7.56 14.96
C THR A 281 -16.45 -8.07 13.54
N VAL A 282 -16.47 -9.38 13.31
CA VAL A 282 -16.27 -9.99 11.99
C VAL A 282 -17.33 -9.47 11.01
N ALA A 283 -18.60 -9.50 11.40
CA ALA A 283 -19.73 -9.06 10.57
C ALA A 283 -19.55 -7.63 10.03
N THR A 284 -19.28 -6.70 10.93
CA THR A 284 -19.13 -5.28 10.61
C THR A 284 -17.87 -5.03 9.78
N SER A 285 -16.82 -5.80 10.02
CA SER A 285 -15.58 -5.72 9.24
C SER A 285 -15.76 -6.25 7.82
N ILE A 286 -16.48 -7.36 7.64
CA ILE A 286 -16.81 -7.90 6.30
C ILE A 286 -17.64 -6.88 5.52
N GLN A 287 -18.63 -6.26 6.16
CA GLN A 287 -19.42 -5.20 5.53
C GLN A 287 -18.54 -4.02 5.10
N SER A 288 -17.66 -3.54 5.99
CA SER A 288 -16.76 -2.42 5.67
C SER A 288 -15.80 -2.73 4.52
N VAL A 289 -15.24 -3.94 4.48
CA VAL A 289 -14.35 -4.39 3.38
C VAL A 289 -15.13 -4.58 2.08
N SER A 290 -16.40 -4.97 2.16
CA SER A 290 -17.26 -5.15 0.98
C SER A 290 -17.56 -3.82 0.29
N GLU A 291 -17.62 -2.71 1.04
CA GLU A 291 -17.85 -1.36 0.50
C GLU A 291 -16.62 -0.77 -0.25
N ASP A 292 -15.43 -1.35 -0.08
CA ASP A 292 -14.20 -0.88 -0.73
C ASP A 292 -14.16 -1.16 -2.22
N ASN A 293 -14.68 -0.25 -3.03
CA ASN A 293 -14.60 -0.39 -4.47
C ASN A 293 -13.37 0.31 -5.03
N VAL A 294 -12.74 -0.34 -6.01
CA VAL A 294 -11.67 0.27 -6.80
C VAL A 294 -12.28 1.38 -7.65
N LEU A 295 -11.88 2.61 -7.37
CA LEU A 295 -12.32 3.81 -8.09
C LEU A 295 -11.46 4.05 -9.34
N ALA A 296 -10.18 3.74 -9.24
CA ALA A 296 -9.21 3.91 -10.31
C ALA A 296 -8.08 2.88 -10.18
N THR A 297 -7.51 2.48 -11.31
CA THR A 297 -6.39 1.54 -11.38
C THR A 297 -5.16 2.20 -11.97
N GLY A 298 -3.98 1.70 -11.59
CA GLY A 298 -2.69 2.18 -12.10
C GLY A 298 -2.47 3.67 -11.90
N VAL A 299 -2.86 4.19 -10.73
CA VAL A 299 -2.74 5.61 -10.39
C VAL A 299 -1.27 5.97 -10.20
N MET A 300 -0.82 6.96 -10.97
CA MET A 300 0.48 7.59 -10.85
C MET A 300 0.29 9.05 -10.48
N THR A 301 0.96 9.49 -9.43
CA THR A 301 0.95 10.87 -8.95
C THR A 301 2.26 11.56 -9.29
N THR A 302 2.20 12.74 -9.90
CA THR A 302 3.34 13.64 -10.07
C THR A 302 3.05 14.94 -9.33
N LEU A 303 3.80 15.21 -8.27
CA LEU A 303 3.76 16.45 -7.52
C LEU A 303 4.89 17.37 -8.00
N LEU A 304 4.54 18.60 -8.35
CA LEU A 304 5.44 19.65 -8.80
C LEU A 304 5.40 20.80 -7.81
N ALA A 305 6.58 21.21 -7.37
CA ALA A 305 6.81 22.38 -6.54
C ALA A 305 7.58 23.44 -7.36
N PRO A 306 7.62 24.71 -6.93
CA PRO A 306 8.38 25.72 -7.65
C PRO A 306 9.88 25.50 -7.40
N ASP A 307 10.70 26.05 -8.29
CA ASP A 307 12.15 26.05 -8.09
C ASP A 307 12.51 26.66 -6.71
N GLY A 308 13.45 26.03 -6.03
CA GLY A 308 13.79 26.32 -4.64
C GLY A 308 13.04 25.49 -3.59
N VAL A 309 12.09 24.63 -3.97
CA VAL A 309 11.43 23.66 -3.08
C VAL A 309 11.90 22.25 -3.40
N TYR A 310 12.07 21.41 -2.37
CA TYR A 310 12.50 20.01 -2.50
C TYR A 310 11.71 19.08 -1.55
N PHE A 311 11.83 17.77 -1.78
CA PHE A 311 11.15 16.73 -1.00
C PHE A 311 12.18 15.95 -0.15
N PRO A 312 12.21 16.11 1.20
CA PRO A 312 13.34 15.65 2.02
C PRO A 312 13.57 14.14 2.13
N TYR A 313 12.58 13.30 1.78
CA TYR A 313 12.67 11.83 1.92
C TYR A 313 12.70 11.12 0.57
N GLU A 314 12.99 11.85 -0.49
CA GLU A 314 13.06 11.33 -1.84
C GLU A 314 14.52 11.35 -2.29
N ASP A 315 14.94 10.35 -3.07
CA ASP A 315 16.34 10.17 -3.46
C ASP A 315 16.86 11.34 -4.32
N GLU A 316 15.96 12.02 -5.04
CA GLU A 316 16.28 13.20 -5.84
C GLU A 316 15.88 14.50 -5.12
N ASN A 317 16.86 15.39 -4.88
CA ASN A 317 16.64 16.76 -4.41
C ASN A 317 16.07 17.67 -5.52
N ASN A 318 14.95 17.27 -6.10
CA ASN A 318 14.30 17.92 -7.21
C ASN A 318 12.98 18.58 -6.79
N HIS A 319 12.49 19.51 -7.62
CA HIS A 319 11.20 20.18 -7.48
C HIS A 319 10.03 19.34 -8.03
N LYS A 320 10.28 18.06 -8.32
CA LYS A 320 9.32 17.10 -8.88
C LYS A 320 9.43 15.79 -8.12
N LEU A 321 8.27 15.25 -7.73
CA LEU A 321 8.13 13.96 -7.08
C LEU A 321 7.13 13.11 -7.86
N VAL A 322 7.53 11.90 -8.26
CA VAL A 322 6.65 10.91 -8.91
C VAL A 322 6.47 9.72 -7.98
N ARG A 323 5.22 9.35 -7.71
CA ARG A 323 4.89 8.15 -6.93
C ARG A 323 3.88 7.29 -7.67
N GLU A 324 4.15 6.00 -7.72
CA GLU A 324 3.17 4.98 -8.13
C GLU A 324 2.29 4.64 -6.93
N ILE A 325 0.99 4.87 -7.08
CA ILE A 325 0.00 4.68 -6.02
C ILE A 325 -0.72 3.33 -6.19
N GLY A 326 -0.86 2.84 -7.43
CA GLY A 326 -1.52 1.57 -7.72
C GLY A 326 -3.04 1.72 -7.81
N ASN A 327 -3.79 0.82 -7.16
CA ASN A 327 -5.25 0.84 -7.20
C ASN A 327 -5.79 1.69 -6.05
N VAL A 328 -6.74 2.58 -6.35
CA VAL A 328 -7.24 3.58 -5.41
C VAL A 328 -8.68 3.26 -5.01
N THR A 329 -8.92 3.20 -3.70
CA THR A 329 -10.25 3.12 -3.08
C THR A 329 -10.65 4.48 -2.49
N ARG A 330 -11.92 4.64 -2.07
CA ARG A 330 -12.44 5.92 -1.56
C ARG A 330 -11.69 6.44 -0.33
N GLY A 331 -11.21 5.55 0.54
CA GLY A 331 -10.56 5.90 1.80
C GLY A 331 -9.06 6.20 1.66
N MET A 332 -8.48 6.13 0.47
CA MET A 332 -7.04 6.30 0.30
C MET A 332 -6.61 7.76 0.49
N GLU A 333 -5.64 7.97 1.38
CA GLU A 333 -5.03 9.26 1.65
C GLU A 333 -3.51 9.19 1.43
N ILE A 334 -2.94 10.19 0.77
CA ILE A 334 -1.50 10.28 0.53
C ILE A 334 -1.01 11.64 1.02
N THR A 335 0.11 11.64 1.72
CA THR A 335 0.74 12.85 2.22
C THR A 335 2.14 13.04 1.62
N PHE A 336 2.52 14.30 1.49
CA PHE A 336 3.82 14.71 0.97
C PHE A 336 4.44 15.74 1.90
N GLN A 337 5.74 15.60 2.16
CA GLN A 337 6.52 16.59 2.90
C GLN A 337 7.46 17.30 1.95
N PHE A 338 7.47 18.63 2.04
CA PHE A 338 8.36 19.48 1.28
C PHE A 338 9.14 20.41 2.21
N ALA A 339 10.24 20.95 1.70
CA ALA A 339 11.05 21.95 2.37
C ALA A 339 11.55 23.00 1.36
N VAL A 340 11.82 24.21 1.84
CA VAL A 340 12.34 25.32 1.02
C VAL A 340 13.85 25.38 1.19
N LYS A 341 14.58 25.50 0.07
CA LYS A 341 16.03 25.65 0.07
C LYS A 341 16.43 26.98 0.73
N PRO A 342 17.49 27.02 1.55
CA PRO A 342 17.92 28.22 2.26
C PRO A 342 18.18 29.43 1.34
N GLU A 343 18.69 29.19 0.13
CA GLU A 343 18.98 30.18 -0.91
C GLU A 343 17.75 30.76 -1.63
N SER A 344 16.56 30.18 -1.46
CA SER A 344 15.36 30.51 -2.26
C SER A 344 14.39 31.46 -1.54
N LYS A 345 14.88 32.23 -0.56
CA LYS A 345 14.05 32.95 0.42
C LYS A 345 13.46 34.30 -0.02
N GLU A 346 13.68 34.77 -1.25
CA GLU A 346 13.35 36.16 -1.60
C GLU A 346 12.17 36.31 -2.57
N GLY A 347 11.23 37.18 -2.19
CA GLY A 347 10.36 37.94 -3.11
C GLY A 347 8.95 37.40 -3.41
N LYS A 348 8.58 36.18 -3.00
CA LYS A 348 7.26 35.60 -3.34
C LYS A 348 6.31 35.54 -2.14
N ASN A 349 5.12 36.12 -2.27
CA ASN A 349 4.05 36.06 -1.26
C ASN A 349 3.30 34.72 -1.28
N THR A 350 3.36 34.00 -2.40
CA THR A 350 2.74 32.68 -2.57
C THR A 350 3.67 31.75 -3.35
N ILE A 351 3.53 30.44 -3.11
CA ILE A 351 4.23 29.38 -3.85
C ILE A 351 3.21 28.42 -4.48
N PRO A 352 3.31 28.12 -5.80
CA PRO A 352 2.41 27.20 -6.46
C PRO A 352 2.82 25.74 -6.26
N PHE A 353 1.86 24.86 -6.05
CA PHE A 353 2.02 23.41 -6.14
C PHE A 353 1.07 22.87 -7.20
N GLN A 354 1.51 21.88 -7.96
CA GLN A 354 0.66 21.17 -8.91
C GLN A 354 0.76 19.67 -8.72
N ILE A 355 -0.39 19.02 -8.57
CA ILE A 355 -0.52 17.57 -8.52
C ILE A 355 -1.14 17.12 -9.84
N GLN A 356 -0.46 16.22 -10.55
CA GLN A 356 -0.96 15.55 -11.73
C GLN A 356 -1.20 14.08 -11.40
N LEU A 357 -2.43 13.63 -11.52
CA LEU A 357 -2.84 12.24 -11.35
C LEU A 357 -3.09 11.65 -12.74
N SER A 358 -2.37 10.60 -13.11
CA SER A 358 -2.66 9.80 -14.29
C SER A 358 -3.18 8.46 -13.84
N PHE A 359 -4.34 8.04 -14.33
CA PHE A 359 -4.97 6.80 -13.90
C PHE A 359 -5.90 6.23 -14.98
N LYS A 360 -6.38 5.01 -14.77
CA LYS A 360 -7.46 4.43 -15.54
C LYS A 360 -8.75 4.41 -14.73
N THR A 361 -9.85 4.79 -15.36
CA THR A 361 -11.19 4.57 -14.80
C THR A 361 -11.50 3.08 -14.75
N ARG A 362 -12.64 2.72 -14.14
CA ARG A 362 -13.17 1.34 -14.19
C ARG A 362 -13.33 0.87 -15.63
N ASP A 363 -13.78 1.78 -16.51
CA ASP A 363 -13.96 1.58 -17.95
C ASP A 363 -12.64 1.50 -18.76
N GLN A 364 -11.49 1.33 -18.08
CA GLN A 364 -10.14 1.31 -18.67
C GLN A 364 -9.72 2.58 -19.44
N GLN A 365 -10.51 3.65 -19.37
CA GLN A 365 -10.18 4.92 -20.01
C GLN A 365 -9.06 5.62 -19.25
N LYS A 366 -8.03 6.05 -19.98
CA LYS A 366 -6.91 6.80 -19.41
C LYS A 366 -7.34 8.24 -19.14
N VAL A 367 -7.27 8.66 -17.89
CA VAL A 367 -7.67 9.98 -17.43
C VAL A 367 -6.48 10.68 -16.77
N THR A 368 -6.40 11.99 -16.95
CA THR A 368 -5.42 12.84 -16.25
C THR A 368 -6.15 13.91 -15.46
N ARG A 369 -5.99 13.96 -14.13
CA ARG A 369 -6.50 15.03 -13.28
C ARG A 369 -5.37 15.93 -12.83
N ILE A 370 -5.51 17.23 -13.01
CA ILE A 370 -4.50 18.22 -12.64
C ILE A 370 -5.10 19.20 -11.64
N VAL A 371 -4.53 19.23 -10.44
CA VAL A 371 -4.90 20.15 -9.38
C VAL A 371 -3.74 21.10 -9.17
N THR A 372 -3.98 22.40 -9.29
CA THR A 372 -2.97 23.42 -8.98
C THR A 372 -3.47 24.30 -7.84
N GLU A 373 -2.62 24.59 -6.86
CA GLU A 373 -2.98 25.41 -5.69
C GLU A 373 -1.81 26.32 -5.29
N GLN A 374 -2.10 27.57 -4.92
CA GLN A 374 -1.10 28.46 -4.32
C GLN A 374 -1.16 28.41 -2.80
N ARG A 375 0.00 28.32 -2.15
CA ARG A 375 0.16 28.41 -0.70
C ARG A 375 0.82 29.74 -0.31
N PRO A 376 0.32 30.45 0.73
CA PRO A 376 0.93 31.69 1.19
C PRO A 376 2.29 31.44 1.84
N VAL A 377 3.18 32.42 1.72
CA VAL A 377 4.50 32.44 2.35
C VAL A 377 4.51 33.48 3.46
N THR A 378 5.11 33.15 4.61
CA THR A 378 5.28 34.08 5.73
C THR A 378 6.75 34.20 6.10
N ILE A 379 7.18 35.44 6.40
CA ILE A 379 8.49 35.76 6.99
C ILE A 379 8.46 35.73 8.53
N ARG A 380 7.28 35.65 9.14
CA ARG A 380 7.09 35.62 10.60
C ARG A 380 6.90 34.18 11.06
N SER A 381 7.78 33.70 11.93
CA SER A 381 7.68 32.39 12.59
C SER A 381 6.49 32.26 13.56
N ARG A 382 5.84 33.38 13.91
CA ARG A 382 4.73 33.44 14.88
C ARG A 382 3.33 33.21 14.27
N ILE A 383 3.23 33.01 12.96
CA ILE A 383 1.99 32.60 12.25
C ILE A 383 2.05 31.07 12.10
N LEU A 384 1.08 30.24 12.49
CA LEU A 384 -0.15 30.38 13.28
C LEU A 384 -0.40 28.97 13.87
N LEU A 385 -0.07 28.71 15.14
CA LEU A 385 -0.43 27.41 15.78
C LEU A 385 -1.94 27.11 15.67
N GLY A 386 -2.75 28.17 15.54
CA GLY A 386 -4.19 28.12 15.26
C GLY A 386 -4.56 27.59 13.87
N ASP A 387 -3.81 27.91 12.80
CA ASP A 387 -4.11 27.48 11.41
C ASP A 387 -3.49 26.12 11.08
N LEU A 388 -2.73 25.54 12.01
CA LEU A 388 -2.10 24.25 11.80
C LEU A 388 -3.15 23.15 11.71
N ASN A 389 -3.26 22.53 10.53
CA ASN A 389 -4.07 21.34 10.35
C ASN A 389 -3.36 20.13 10.96
N VAL A 390 -3.67 19.88 12.23
CA VAL A 390 -3.04 18.81 13.01
C VAL A 390 -3.42 17.42 12.49
N ALA A 391 -4.60 17.27 11.88
CA ALA A 391 -5.02 16.01 11.28
C ALA A 391 -4.08 15.60 10.14
N VAL A 392 -3.75 16.54 9.23
CA VAL A 392 -2.80 16.28 8.12
C VAL A 392 -1.42 15.92 8.67
N LEU A 393 -0.93 16.61 9.70
CA LEU A 393 0.35 16.28 10.32
C LEU A 393 0.33 14.91 11.01
N GLY A 394 -0.78 14.55 11.66
CA GLY A 394 -0.96 13.26 12.31
C GLY A 394 -0.93 12.12 11.31
N VAL A 395 -1.69 12.25 10.20
CA VAL A 395 -1.70 11.28 9.10
C VAL A 395 -0.31 11.19 8.47
N HIS A 396 0.33 12.32 8.16
CA HIS A 396 1.65 12.32 7.55
C HIS A 396 2.71 11.67 8.46
N CYS A 397 2.70 11.99 9.76
CA CYS A 397 3.63 11.39 10.72
C CYS A 397 3.42 9.88 10.83
N ALA A 398 2.16 9.40 10.83
CA ALA A 398 1.86 7.98 10.83
C ALA A 398 2.40 7.29 9.55
N GLN A 399 2.11 7.84 8.39
CA GLN A 399 2.56 7.29 7.09
C GLN A 399 4.09 7.27 6.98
N LEU A 400 4.77 8.37 7.34
CA LEU A 400 6.22 8.46 7.30
C LEU A 400 6.88 7.50 8.30
N CYS A 401 6.39 7.44 9.54
CA CYS A 401 6.94 6.51 10.53
C CYS A 401 6.76 5.05 10.11
N ALA A 402 5.63 4.70 9.50
CA ALA A 402 5.39 3.36 8.98
C ALA A 402 6.39 3.01 7.86
N SER A 403 6.54 3.87 6.85
CA SER A 403 7.52 3.66 5.76
C SER A 403 8.96 3.54 6.28
N LEU A 404 9.39 4.47 7.15
CA LEU A 404 10.73 4.41 7.75
C LEU A 404 10.96 3.14 8.58
N THR A 405 9.93 2.63 9.25
CA THR A 405 10.02 1.39 10.04
C THR A 405 10.16 0.18 9.12
N MET A 406 9.37 0.11 8.05
CA MET A 406 9.46 -0.95 7.03
C MET A 406 10.81 -0.95 6.31
N GLU A 407 11.44 0.21 6.14
CA GLU A 407 12.80 0.37 5.61
C GLU A 407 13.92 0.02 6.62
N GLY A 408 13.56 -0.31 7.87
CA GLY A 408 14.52 -0.57 8.96
C GLY A 408 15.15 0.70 9.58
N ARG A 409 14.71 1.89 9.17
CA ARG A 409 15.16 3.21 9.67
C ARG A 409 14.43 3.62 10.95
N VAL A 410 14.31 2.68 11.88
CA VAL A 410 13.52 2.81 13.13
C VAL A 410 13.95 4.00 14.00
N LYS A 411 15.24 4.34 14.02
CA LYS A 411 15.75 5.49 14.80
C LYS A 411 15.20 6.82 14.28
N GLU A 412 15.06 6.95 12.95
CA GLU A 412 14.51 8.15 12.32
C GLU A 412 13.00 8.24 12.58
N ALA A 413 12.27 7.13 12.41
CA ALA A 413 10.84 7.05 12.75
C ALA A 413 10.57 7.51 14.19
N LYS A 414 11.35 7.02 15.16
CA LYS A 414 11.25 7.44 16.58
C LYS A 414 11.49 8.94 16.77
N LYS A 415 12.47 9.50 16.05
CA LYS A 415 12.77 10.93 16.12
C LYS A 415 11.59 11.76 15.60
N HIS A 416 11.02 11.40 14.45
CA HIS A 416 9.84 12.08 13.88
C HIS A 416 8.64 12.03 14.81
N LEU A 417 8.35 10.85 15.36
CA LEU A 417 7.25 10.70 16.30
C LEU A 417 7.43 11.57 17.54
N LYS A 418 8.64 11.60 18.11
CA LYS A 418 8.93 12.44 19.28
C LYS A 418 8.77 13.92 18.97
N THR A 419 9.29 14.39 17.83
CA THR A 419 9.13 15.78 17.39
C THR A 419 7.66 16.15 17.22
N GLN A 420 6.85 15.26 16.65
CA GLN A 420 5.40 15.47 16.51
C GLN A 420 4.70 15.52 17.88
N GLN A 421 5.03 14.61 18.80
CA GLN A 421 4.48 14.63 20.16
C GLN A 421 4.83 15.93 20.91
N ASP A 422 6.06 16.41 20.78
CA ASP A 422 6.50 17.64 21.44
C ASP A 422 5.78 18.87 20.85
N LEU A 423 5.49 18.87 19.54
CA LEU A 423 4.66 19.89 18.88
C LEU A 423 3.20 19.83 19.35
N LEU A 424 2.66 18.63 19.56
CA LEU A 424 1.28 18.43 20.03
C LEU A 424 1.09 18.81 21.51
N LYS A 425 2.05 18.52 22.39
CA LYS A 425 2.00 18.92 23.81
C LYS A 425 1.87 20.43 24.02
N GLN A 426 2.23 21.23 23.01
CA GLN A 426 2.07 22.68 23.05
C GLN A 426 0.63 23.13 22.70
N LYS A 427 -0.28 22.20 22.34
CA LYS A 427 -1.67 22.44 21.93
C LYS A 427 -2.59 21.46 22.72
N GLU A 428 -3.12 21.90 23.86
CA GLU A 428 -3.95 21.08 24.78
C GLU A 428 -5.16 20.36 24.14
N GLU A 429 -5.62 19.33 24.86
CA GLU A 429 -6.31 18.09 24.47
C GLU A 429 -7.81 18.22 24.09
N SER A 430 -8.27 17.41 23.12
CA SER A 430 -9.60 16.73 23.21
C SER A 430 -9.88 15.67 22.13
N PHE A 431 -9.11 15.55 21.05
CA PHE A 431 -9.49 14.70 19.90
C PHE A 431 -8.74 13.35 19.77
N TYR A 432 -7.81 13.02 20.68
CA TYR A 432 -6.67 12.14 20.33
C TYR A 432 -6.62 10.74 20.95
N GLY A 433 -7.68 10.26 21.61
CA GLY A 433 -7.69 8.92 22.23
C GLY A 433 -7.39 7.79 21.23
N ASN A 434 -8.06 7.81 20.07
CA ASN A 434 -7.95 6.76 19.05
C ASN A 434 -6.60 6.77 18.30
N TRP A 435 -6.01 7.96 18.09
CA TRP A 435 -4.67 8.10 17.48
C TRP A 435 -3.57 7.62 18.42
N MET A 436 -3.66 7.94 19.71
CA MET A 436 -2.69 7.41 20.69
C MET A 436 -2.73 5.89 20.76
N GLU A 437 -3.89 5.25 20.66
CA GLU A 437 -4.03 3.79 20.71
C GLU A 437 -3.37 3.10 19.49
N THR A 438 -3.60 3.63 18.29
CA THR A 438 -2.96 3.17 17.05
C THR A 438 -1.44 3.38 17.09
N MET A 439 -1.00 4.54 17.56
CA MET A 439 0.43 4.87 17.68
C MET A 439 1.14 4.14 18.81
N THR A 440 0.43 3.77 19.89
CA THR A 440 0.99 2.95 20.98
C THR A 440 1.28 1.54 20.48
N THR A 441 0.43 1.01 19.59
CA THR A 441 0.65 -0.28 18.92
C THR A 441 1.91 -0.23 18.04
N VAL A 442 1.99 0.75 17.14
CA VAL A 442 3.19 0.96 16.29
C VAL A 442 4.44 1.20 17.13
N TRP A 443 4.34 2.00 18.20
CA TRP A 443 5.46 2.25 19.12
C TRP A 443 5.89 0.99 19.87
N HIS A 444 4.94 0.17 20.33
CA HIS A 444 5.19 -1.08 21.02
C HIS A 444 5.96 -2.04 20.11
N ASP A 445 5.48 -2.25 18.88
CA ASP A 445 6.11 -3.11 17.87
C ASP A 445 7.54 -2.65 17.55
N ILE A 446 7.71 -1.33 17.36
CA ILE A 446 9.02 -0.69 17.18
C ILE A 446 9.96 -0.92 18.38
N THR A 447 9.45 -0.90 19.63
CA THR A 447 10.27 -1.19 20.82
C THR A 447 10.60 -2.67 20.97
N VAL A 448 9.69 -3.57 20.59
CA VAL A 448 9.88 -5.02 20.66
C VAL A 448 10.97 -5.45 19.66
N GLU A 449 10.94 -4.99 18.40
CA GLU A 449 12.03 -5.26 17.44
C GLU A 449 13.38 -4.71 17.91
N SER A 450 13.39 -3.53 18.56
CA SER A 450 14.60 -2.94 19.13
C SER A 450 15.20 -3.78 20.27
N GLN A 451 14.36 -4.53 21.01
CA GLN A 451 14.79 -5.43 22.07
C GLN A 451 15.24 -6.78 21.51
N VAL A 452 14.61 -7.28 20.44
CA VAL A 452 15.03 -8.51 19.74
C VAL A 452 16.41 -8.33 19.09
N ILE A 453 16.69 -7.16 18.49
CA ILE A 453 18.02 -6.83 17.92
C ILE A 453 19.09 -6.67 19.02
N LYS A 454 18.71 -6.29 20.25
CA LYS A 454 19.61 -6.27 21.41
C LYS A 454 19.73 -7.64 22.11
N GLY A 455 18.78 -8.54 21.91
CA GLY A 455 18.74 -9.88 22.51
C GLY A 455 19.49 -10.95 21.72
N VAL A 456 19.71 -10.74 20.42
CA VAL A 456 20.53 -11.61 19.56
C VAL A 456 21.89 -10.94 19.32
N GLY A 457 22.68 -10.84 20.38
CA GLY A 457 24.04 -10.31 20.29
C GLY A 457 24.70 -10.11 21.65
N ILE A 458 25.67 -10.98 21.95
CA ILE A 458 26.59 -10.95 23.09
C ILE A 458 26.07 -11.67 24.36
N GLN A 459 25.95 -12.99 24.29
CA GLN A 459 26.42 -13.84 25.39
C GLN A 459 27.26 -14.98 24.80
N ASN A 460 28.46 -15.14 25.36
CA ASN A 460 29.53 -16.10 25.03
C ASN A 460 30.58 -15.59 24.04
N ILE A 461 31.56 -14.85 24.56
CA ILE A 461 33.01 -15.14 24.52
C ILE A 461 33.66 -14.05 25.40
N VAL A 462 33.71 -14.26 26.72
CA VAL A 462 34.80 -13.77 27.60
C VAL A 462 34.79 -14.64 28.86
N LYS A 463 35.46 -15.79 28.79
CA LYS A 463 36.04 -16.46 29.95
C LYS A 463 37.37 -17.05 29.51
N THR A 464 38.43 -16.24 29.59
CA THR A 464 39.75 -16.65 30.10
C THR A 464 40.69 -15.44 30.16
N SER A 465 41.47 -15.42 31.24
CA SER A 465 42.71 -14.67 31.50
C SER A 465 42.64 -13.15 31.60
N SER A 466 42.41 -12.69 32.83
CA SER A 466 43.01 -11.48 33.38
C SER A 466 44.31 -11.85 34.11
N THR A 467 45.48 -11.38 33.66
CA THR A 467 46.64 -11.08 34.51
C THR A 467 47.75 -10.33 33.73
N SER A 468 48.45 -9.45 34.46
CA SER A 468 49.64 -8.62 34.15
C SER A 468 49.46 -7.52 33.08
N ARG A 469 49.42 -6.21 33.43
CA ARG A 469 50.47 -5.30 33.94
C ARG A 469 51.69 -5.13 33.01
N GLU A 470 51.89 -3.85 32.67
CA GLU A 470 53.16 -3.13 32.49
C GLU A 470 53.90 -3.18 31.15
N ASP A 471 54.32 -1.96 30.76
CA ASP A 471 55.41 -1.55 29.89
C ASP A 471 55.34 -1.77 28.36
N TYR A 472 55.31 -0.66 27.59
CA TYR A 472 56.53 -0.03 27.08
C TYR A 472 56.18 1.18 26.19
N ALA A 473 56.81 2.31 26.52
CA ALA A 473 57.10 3.36 25.56
C ALA A 473 58.17 2.89 24.57
N GLU A 474 58.28 3.64 23.47
CA GLU A 474 59.48 3.85 22.64
C GLU A 474 59.49 3.25 21.22
N PHE A 475 60.06 4.07 20.31
CA PHE A 475 60.41 3.86 18.91
C PHE A 475 59.32 3.96 17.82
N ALA A 476 59.21 5.14 17.19
CA ALA A 476 59.94 5.38 15.93
C ALA A 476 59.73 6.81 15.40
N LYS A 477 60.68 7.71 15.73
CA LYS A 477 61.15 8.75 14.81
C LYS A 477 62.12 8.08 13.85
N THR A 478 61.96 8.25 12.54
CA THR A 478 63.03 8.55 11.56
C THR A 478 62.45 8.60 10.14
N GLY A 479 62.89 9.59 9.35
CA GLY A 479 62.61 9.63 7.90
C GLY A 479 62.24 11.01 7.35
N ARG A 480 63.16 11.96 7.39
CA ARG A 480 63.02 13.29 6.75
C ARG A 480 63.66 13.26 5.35
N ARG A 481 62.89 13.68 4.33
CA ARG A 481 63.27 14.32 3.05
C ARG A 481 64.43 13.75 2.19
N LYS A 482 64.13 13.51 0.91
CA LYS A 482 64.82 14.18 -0.23
C LYS A 482 63.91 14.26 -1.46
N LYS A 483 64.13 15.33 -2.23
CA LYS A 483 63.39 15.88 -3.38
C LYS A 483 64.28 15.67 -4.62
N ALA A 484 63.71 15.35 -5.80
CA ALA A 484 64.15 15.82 -7.13
C ALA A 484 63.56 14.99 -8.31
N THR A 485 62.66 15.63 -9.07
CA THR A 485 62.62 15.85 -10.56
C THR A 485 62.94 14.76 -11.62
N MET A 486 62.24 14.95 -12.77
CA MET A 486 62.38 14.41 -14.15
C MET A 486 61.71 13.05 -14.41
N GLU A 487 61.04 12.76 -15.53
CA GLU A 487 60.74 13.40 -16.83
C GLU A 487 59.57 12.60 -17.45
N ALA A 488 58.64 13.26 -18.16
CA ALA A 488 58.25 13.00 -19.55
C ALA A 488 57.85 11.55 -19.93
N VAL A 489 56.56 11.32 -20.20
CA VAL A 489 55.91 11.10 -21.52
C VAL A 489 54.40 11.01 -21.29
#